data_AF-A0A178F780-F1
#
_entry.id   AF-A0A178F780-F1
#
_cell.length_a   1.000
_cell.length_b   1.000
_cell.length_c   1.000
_cell.angle_alpha   90.00
_cell.angle_beta   90.00
_cell.angle_gamma   90.00
#
_symmetry.space_group_name_H-M   'P 1'
#
loop_
_entity.id
_entity.type
_entity.pdbx_description
1 polymer ?
#
loop_
_entity_poly.entity_id
_entity_poly.type
_entity_poly.pdbx_seq_one_letter_code
_entity_poly.pdbx_strand_id
1 'polypeptide(L)'
;MSYDNGARVEKKGAYMLLWSTSAEFLYHWGILIATSETGGTLFHQTYNKETWSIAVEIRNITRSRTLLCALKLGDVEDCSGTWINAIEACLRQIKVEGDFTCRTWALAAAFELADGGFIGMEPSWDRIGKIETEAKFLAGDSWQSGEVHVEASAQKRA
;
A
#
# COMPACT_ATOMS: atom_id res chain seq x y z
N MET A 1 -14.01 15.14 -19.77
CA MET A 1 -13.81 13.80 -19.18
C MET A 1 -12.97 13.96 -17.94
N SER A 2 -13.31 13.30 -16.82
CA SER A 2 -12.41 13.26 -15.66
C SER A 2 -11.19 12.40 -15.98
N TYR A 3 -10.00 12.84 -15.56
CA TYR A 3 -8.76 12.07 -15.70
C TYR A 3 -8.87 10.68 -15.05
N ASP A 4 -8.31 9.66 -15.72
CA ASP A 4 -8.19 8.27 -15.26
C ASP A 4 -6.79 7.77 -15.68
N ASN A 5 -6.02 7.23 -14.74
CA ASN A 5 -4.65 6.73 -14.96
C ASN A 5 -4.60 5.26 -15.42
N GLY A 6 -5.76 4.61 -15.63
CA GLY A 6 -5.86 3.23 -16.08
C GLY A 6 -5.75 2.16 -14.99
N ALA A 7 -5.30 2.49 -13.77
CA ALA A 7 -5.13 1.52 -12.70
C ALA A 7 -6.48 0.86 -12.33
N ARG A 8 -6.48 -0.47 -12.16
CA ARG A 8 -7.65 -1.23 -11.69
C ARG A 8 -7.20 -2.23 -10.65
N VAL A 9 -7.89 -2.27 -9.51
CA VAL A 9 -7.57 -3.18 -8.39
C VAL A 9 -8.73 -4.15 -8.15
N GLU A 10 -8.45 -5.32 -7.61
CA GLU A 10 -9.49 -6.28 -7.25
C GLU A 10 -10.10 -5.96 -5.88
N LYS A 11 -11.43 -5.96 -5.79
CA LYS A 11 -12.14 -5.83 -4.51
C LYS A 11 -11.68 -6.92 -3.54
N LYS A 12 -11.53 -6.57 -2.26
CA LYS A 12 -10.89 -7.36 -1.19
C LYS A 12 -9.38 -7.51 -1.31
N GLY A 13 -8.74 -7.01 -2.36
CA GLY A 13 -7.28 -7.02 -2.41
C GLY A 13 -6.68 -6.00 -1.43
N ALA A 14 -5.62 -6.41 -0.74
CA ALA A 14 -4.73 -5.53 0.00
C ALA A 14 -3.52 -5.18 -0.87
N TYR A 15 -3.23 -3.90 -1.06
CA TYR A 15 -2.18 -3.42 -1.97
C TYR A 15 -1.20 -2.51 -1.25
N MET A 16 0.08 -2.66 -1.57
CA MET A 16 1.09 -1.63 -1.31
C MET A 16 1.11 -0.64 -2.48
N LEU A 17 0.92 0.64 -2.17
CA LEU A 17 0.88 1.72 -3.14
C LEU A 17 2.10 2.61 -3.03
N LEU A 18 2.68 2.96 -4.18
CA LEU A 18 3.78 3.93 -4.30
C LEU A 18 3.35 5.09 -5.19
N TRP A 19 3.58 6.31 -4.70
CA TRP A 19 3.42 7.54 -5.47
C TRP A 19 4.77 8.24 -5.68
N SER A 20 4.92 8.92 -6.81
CA SER A 20 6.00 9.85 -7.04
C SER A 20 5.94 11.02 -6.05
N THR A 21 7.12 11.51 -5.67
CA THR A 21 7.28 12.77 -4.94
C THR A 21 7.98 13.80 -5.82
N SER A 22 8.33 14.96 -5.28
CA SER A 22 9.13 15.95 -5.99
C SER A 22 10.58 15.52 -6.22
N ALA A 23 11.05 14.46 -5.55
CA ALA A 23 12.39 13.91 -5.74
C ALA A 23 12.32 12.58 -6.50
N GLU A 24 13.21 12.40 -7.48
CA GLU A 24 13.32 11.17 -8.24
C GLU A 24 13.66 9.99 -7.33
N PHE A 25 13.03 8.83 -7.58
CA PHE A 25 13.20 7.59 -6.82
C PHE A 25 12.91 7.69 -5.31
N LEU A 26 12.31 8.79 -4.87
CA LEU A 26 11.74 8.94 -3.54
C LEU A 26 10.24 8.86 -3.66
N TYR A 27 9.66 7.86 -2.99
CA TYR A 27 8.25 7.54 -3.09
C TYR A 27 7.51 7.81 -1.79
N HIS A 28 6.24 8.17 -1.91
CA HIS A 28 5.30 8.09 -0.80
C HIS A 28 4.64 6.71 -0.80
N TRP A 29 4.50 6.10 0.38
CA TRP A 29 4.04 4.71 0.54
C TRP A 29 2.72 4.66 1.31
N GLY A 30 1.88 3.69 0.98
CA GLY A 30 0.64 3.42 1.71
C GLY A 30 0.09 2.02 1.47
N ILE A 31 -0.89 1.63 2.28
CA ILE A 31 -1.62 0.37 2.16
C ILE A 31 -3.07 0.67 1.78
N LEU A 32 -3.55 0.07 0.69
CA LEU A 32 -4.93 0.15 0.26
C LEU A 32 -5.64 -1.16 0.52
N ILE A 33 -6.78 -1.10 1.20
CA ILE A 33 -7.77 -2.19 1.21
C ILE A 33 -8.84 -1.85 0.17
N ALA A 34 -8.82 -2.54 -0.97
CA ALA A 34 -9.68 -2.25 -2.09
C ALA A 34 -11.13 -2.66 -1.79
N THR A 35 -12.06 -1.72 -1.91
CA THR A 35 -13.50 -1.95 -1.74
C THR A 35 -14.26 -1.92 -3.08
N SER A 36 -13.58 -1.48 -4.14
CA SER A 36 -14.06 -1.38 -5.52
C SER A 36 -12.90 -1.52 -6.51
N GLU A 37 -13.20 -1.56 -7.81
CA GLU A 37 -12.16 -1.64 -8.86
C GLU A 37 -11.29 -0.39 -9.00
N THR A 38 -11.74 0.74 -8.45
CA THR A 38 -11.09 2.04 -8.62
C THR A 38 -10.45 2.56 -7.34
N GLY A 39 -10.56 1.82 -6.23
CA GLY A 39 -10.09 2.30 -4.94
C GLY A 39 -10.72 1.64 -3.72
N GLY A 40 -10.51 2.26 -2.56
CA GLY A 40 -10.92 1.72 -1.26
C GLY A 40 -10.40 2.57 -0.10
N THR A 41 -10.17 1.94 1.04
CA THR A 41 -9.62 2.60 2.23
C THR A 41 -8.10 2.59 2.17
N LEU A 42 -7.50 3.77 2.11
CA LEU A 42 -6.06 3.99 2.09
C LEU A 42 -5.56 4.38 3.48
N PHE A 43 -4.54 3.67 3.95
CA PHE A 43 -3.79 3.96 5.16
C PHE A 43 -2.37 4.38 4.78
N HIS A 44 -1.92 5.53 5.28
CA HIS A 44 -0.54 5.98 5.05
C HIS A 44 -0.08 6.93 6.14
N GLN A 45 1.23 7.04 6.33
CA GLN A 45 1.82 8.00 7.24
C GLN A 45 2.08 9.33 6.55
N THR A 46 1.74 10.42 7.21
CA THR A 46 2.06 11.78 6.78
C THR A 46 2.92 12.47 7.81
N TYR A 47 3.86 13.31 7.37
CA TYR A 47 4.74 14.07 8.24
C TYR A 47 4.42 15.56 8.14
N ASN A 48 4.09 16.20 9.26
CA ASN A 48 3.72 17.61 9.32
C ASN A 48 4.86 18.54 9.76
N LYS A 49 6.12 18.10 9.59
CA LYS A 49 7.37 18.75 10.07
C LYS A 49 7.68 18.59 11.56
N GLU A 50 6.76 18.04 12.36
CA GLU A 50 6.97 17.80 13.79
C GLU A 50 6.71 16.34 14.16
N THR A 51 5.60 15.79 13.65
CA THR A 51 5.14 14.45 14.01
C THR A 51 4.68 13.67 12.79
N TRP A 52 4.86 12.35 12.89
CA TRP A 52 4.23 11.39 11.97
C TRP A 52 2.82 11.06 12.46
N SER A 53 1.87 11.03 11.55
CA SER A 53 0.49 10.66 11.84
C SER A 53 -0.11 9.81 10.73
N ILE A 54 -0.84 8.77 11.12
CA ILE A 54 -1.59 7.93 10.19
C ILE A 54 -2.79 8.71 9.66
N ALA A 55 -2.87 8.81 8.34
CA ALA A 55 -4.03 9.27 7.60
C ALA A 55 -4.80 8.06 7.08
N VAL A 56 -6.14 8.14 7.20
CA VAL A 56 -7.08 7.12 6.72
C VAL A 56 -8.06 7.81 5.78
N GLU A 57 -8.05 7.43 4.51
CA GLU A 57 -8.82 8.09 3.46
C GLU A 57 -9.61 7.09 2.63
N ILE A 58 -10.84 7.45 2.24
CA ILE A 58 -11.51 6.79 1.12
C ILE A 58 -10.95 7.38 -0.17
N ARG A 59 -10.21 6.56 -0.93
CA ARG A 59 -9.42 7.01 -2.07
C ARG A 59 -9.85 6.31 -3.35
N ASN A 60 -10.15 7.09 -4.38
CA ASN A 60 -10.14 6.62 -5.76
C ASN A 60 -8.72 6.80 -6.33
N ILE A 61 -8.04 5.69 -6.58
CA ILE A 61 -6.63 5.69 -7.00
C ILE A 61 -6.47 6.03 -8.49
N THR A 62 -7.53 5.87 -9.29
CA THR A 62 -7.48 6.11 -10.75
C THR A 62 -7.37 7.59 -11.09
N ARG A 63 -7.71 8.45 -10.14
CA ARG A 63 -7.60 9.92 -10.29
C ARG A 63 -6.23 10.48 -9.94
N SER A 64 -5.29 9.66 -9.47
CA SER A 64 -3.97 10.14 -9.06
C SER A 64 -3.00 10.16 -10.24
N ARG A 65 -2.47 11.34 -10.56
CA ARG A 65 -1.43 11.53 -11.59
C ARG A 65 -0.04 11.09 -11.15
N THR A 66 0.14 10.89 -9.85
CA THR A 66 1.42 10.55 -9.25
C THR A 66 1.47 9.10 -8.77
N LEU A 67 0.40 8.33 -8.97
CA LEU A 67 0.43 6.90 -8.66
C LEU A 67 1.36 6.21 -9.65
N LEU A 68 2.28 5.40 -9.14
CA LEU A 68 3.24 4.65 -9.95
C LEU A 68 2.94 3.15 -9.93
N CYS A 69 2.65 2.62 -8.73
CA CYS A 69 2.49 1.19 -8.54
C CYS A 69 1.37 0.88 -7.53
N ALA A 70 0.63 -0.19 -7.81
CA ALA A 70 -0.21 -0.90 -6.87
C ALA A 70 0.15 -2.39 -6.86
N LEU A 71 0.89 -2.83 -5.83
CA LEU A 71 1.36 -4.21 -5.69
C LEU A 71 0.44 -4.98 -4.74
N LYS A 72 -0.30 -5.96 -5.24
CA LYS A 72 -1.21 -6.80 -4.42
C LYS A 72 -0.39 -7.70 -3.50
N LEU A 73 -0.62 -7.57 -2.20
CA LEU A 73 0.03 -8.36 -1.15
C LEU A 73 -0.77 -9.63 -0.80
N GLY A 74 -2.09 -9.55 -0.92
CA GLY A 74 -3.01 -10.62 -0.54
C GLY A 74 -4.47 -10.18 -0.63
N ASP A 75 -5.35 -10.94 0.01
CA ASP A 75 -6.79 -10.70 0.03
C ASP A 75 -7.30 -10.67 1.47
N VAL A 76 -8.12 -9.67 1.79
CA VAL A 76 -8.87 -9.65 3.05
C VAL A 76 -10.11 -10.52 2.96
N GLU A 77 -10.55 -11.07 4.08
CA GLU A 77 -11.75 -11.91 4.14
C GLU A 77 -13.02 -11.11 3.76
N ASP A 78 -13.12 -9.89 4.27
CA ASP A 78 -14.24 -8.97 4.03
C ASP A 78 -13.79 -7.50 4.13
N CYS A 79 -14.57 -6.60 3.52
CA CYS A 79 -14.36 -5.16 3.53
C CYS A 79 -15.46 -4.40 4.29
N SER A 80 -16.20 -5.07 5.18
CA SER A 80 -17.18 -4.40 6.04
C SER A 80 -16.51 -3.41 7.00
N GLY A 81 -17.29 -2.49 7.54
CA GLY A 81 -16.80 -1.50 8.51
C GLY A 81 -16.10 -2.14 9.71
N THR A 82 -16.59 -3.30 10.19
CA THR A 82 -15.95 -4.05 11.28
C THR A 82 -14.55 -4.54 10.91
N TRP A 83 -14.38 -5.09 9.70
CA TRP A 83 -13.07 -5.55 9.22
C TRP A 83 -12.10 -4.38 9.00
N ILE A 84 -12.57 -3.29 8.39
CA ILE A 84 -11.75 -2.09 8.18
C ILE A 84 -11.33 -1.47 9.52
N ASN A 85 -12.21 -1.44 10.53
CA ASN A 85 -11.88 -0.95 11.86
C ASN A 85 -10.84 -1.84 12.57
N ALA A 86 -10.92 -3.16 12.41
CA ALA A 86 -9.93 -4.09 12.96
C ALA A 86 -8.55 -3.91 12.31
N ILE A 87 -8.52 -3.76 10.98
CA ILE A 87 -7.31 -3.41 10.22
C ILE A 87 -6.76 -2.07 10.71
N GLU A 88 -7.59 -1.04 10.83
CA GLU A 88 -7.15 0.27 11.30
C GLU A 88 -6.56 0.21 12.72
N ALA A 89 -7.20 -0.54 13.63
CA ALA A 89 -6.71 -0.73 14.98
C ALA A 89 -5.33 -1.41 15.00
N CYS A 90 -5.14 -2.46 14.19
CA CYS A 90 -3.84 -3.11 13.98
C CYS A 90 -2.79 -2.09 13.48
N LEU A 91 -3.12 -1.36 12.41
CA LEU A 91 -2.20 -0.42 11.77
C LEU A 91 -1.82 0.79 12.65
N ARG A 92 -2.70 1.19 13.58
CA ARG A 92 -2.45 2.26 14.56
C ARG A 92 -1.47 1.85 15.66
N GLN A 93 -1.30 0.56 15.91
CA GLN A 93 -0.41 0.05 16.97
C GLN A 93 1.00 -0.28 16.49
N ILE A 94 1.25 -0.17 15.18
CA ILE A 94 2.54 -0.49 14.57
C ILE A 94 3.66 0.29 15.24
N LYS A 95 4.69 -0.45 15.64
CA LYS A 95 5.98 0.09 16.07
C LYS A 95 6.98 -0.19 14.96
N VAL A 96 7.70 0.86 14.55
CA VAL A 96 8.78 0.74 13.57
C VAL A 96 10.10 0.68 14.33
N GLU A 97 10.91 -0.33 14.04
CA GLU A 97 12.29 -0.37 14.51
C GLU A 97 13.16 0.56 13.66
N GLY A 98 13.95 1.43 14.30
CA GLY A 98 14.78 2.42 13.62
C GLY A 98 14.02 3.66 13.17
N ASP A 99 14.43 4.25 12.04
CA ASP A 99 13.89 5.51 11.56
C ASP A 99 12.43 5.36 11.08
N PHE A 100 11.56 6.21 11.64
CA PHE A 100 10.16 6.24 11.26
C PHE A 100 9.96 7.06 9.99
N THR A 101 9.44 6.40 8.94
CA THR A 101 9.10 7.00 7.65
C THR A 101 7.83 6.35 7.08
N CYS A 102 7.20 6.93 6.06
CA CYS A 102 6.07 6.28 5.39
C CYS A 102 6.46 4.92 4.78
N ARG A 103 7.69 4.79 4.28
CA ARG A 103 8.24 3.52 3.79
C ARG A 103 8.36 2.49 4.91
N THR A 104 9.12 2.79 5.96
CA THR A 104 9.38 1.83 7.05
C THR A 104 8.09 1.45 7.77
N TRP A 105 7.14 2.39 7.91
CA TRP A 105 5.80 2.09 8.40
C TRP A 105 4.99 1.20 7.45
N ALA A 106 4.99 1.44 6.14
CA ALA A 106 4.23 0.63 5.19
C ALA A 106 4.75 -0.82 5.09
N LEU A 107 6.07 -1.00 5.24
CA LEU A 107 6.69 -2.33 5.31
C LEU A 107 6.30 -3.06 6.60
N ALA A 108 6.34 -2.38 7.74
CA ALA A 108 5.83 -2.93 9.00
C ALA A 108 4.32 -3.22 8.94
N ALA A 109 3.54 -2.37 8.29
CA ALA A 109 2.11 -2.59 8.07
C ALA A 109 1.84 -3.86 7.25
N ALA A 110 2.60 -4.11 6.19
CA ALA A 110 2.49 -5.35 5.43
C ALA A 110 2.82 -6.59 6.29
N PHE A 111 3.83 -6.50 7.16
CA PHE A 111 4.16 -7.56 8.11
C PHE A 111 3.03 -7.81 9.11
N GLU A 112 2.55 -6.77 9.79
CA GLU A 112 1.53 -6.87 10.84
C GLU A 112 0.17 -7.32 10.29
N LEU A 113 -0.16 -6.94 9.05
CA LEU A 113 -1.35 -7.46 8.37
C LEU A 113 -1.23 -8.96 8.05
N ALA A 114 -0.03 -9.44 7.71
CA ALA A 114 0.24 -10.85 7.53
C ALA A 114 0.17 -11.60 8.87
N ASP A 115 0.81 -11.08 9.90
CA ASP A 115 0.86 -11.68 11.25
C ASP A 115 -0.52 -11.75 11.90
N GLY A 116 -1.32 -10.69 11.77
CA GLY A 116 -2.71 -10.65 12.20
C GLY A 116 -3.66 -11.52 11.35
N GLY A 117 -3.16 -12.19 10.32
CA GLY A 117 -3.94 -13.08 9.45
C GLY A 117 -4.91 -12.35 8.51
N PHE A 118 -4.78 -11.02 8.36
CA PHE A 118 -5.73 -10.21 7.61
C PHE A 118 -5.65 -10.43 6.10
N ILE A 119 -4.48 -10.79 5.56
CA ILE A 119 -4.24 -10.79 4.10
C ILE A 119 -3.85 -12.16 3.52
N GLY A 120 -3.80 -13.20 4.34
CA GLY A 120 -3.45 -14.56 3.89
C GLY A 120 -2.01 -14.75 3.40
N MET A 121 -1.12 -13.83 3.77
CA MET A 121 0.33 -13.92 3.54
C MET A 121 1.02 -14.38 4.83
N GLU A 122 2.08 -15.18 4.74
CA GLU A 122 2.90 -15.55 5.90
C GLU A 122 3.73 -14.36 6.40
N PRO A 123 3.76 -14.07 7.72
CA PRO A 123 4.56 -12.99 8.27
C PRO A 123 6.05 -13.31 8.19
N SER A 124 6.79 -12.60 7.32
CA SER A 124 8.23 -12.80 7.14
C SER A 124 8.91 -11.53 6.66
N TRP A 125 9.87 -11.01 7.42
CA TRP A 125 10.67 -9.86 7.02
C TRP A 125 11.50 -10.10 5.76
N ASP A 126 11.93 -11.34 5.50
CA ASP A 126 12.59 -11.71 4.24
C ASP A 126 11.63 -11.55 3.04
N ARG A 127 10.35 -11.91 3.21
CA ARG A 127 9.31 -11.67 2.19
C ARG A 127 9.02 -10.18 2.04
N ILE A 128 8.94 -9.44 3.14
CA ILE A 128 8.71 -7.98 3.10
C ILE A 128 9.86 -7.27 2.35
N GLY A 129 11.12 -7.69 2.53
CA GLY A 129 12.24 -7.15 1.77
C GLY A 129 12.14 -7.40 0.25
N LYS A 130 11.60 -8.57 -0.15
CA LYS A 130 11.32 -8.87 -1.56
C LYS A 130 10.17 -8.04 -2.11
N ILE A 131 9.08 -7.89 -1.35
CA ILE A 131 7.94 -7.00 -1.67
C ILE A 131 8.41 -5.57 -1.89
N GLU A 132 9.31 -5.07 -1.03
CA GLU A 132 9.87 -3.74 -1.20
C GLU A 132 10.62 -3.60 -2.54
N THR A 133 11.42 -4.61 -2.88
CA THR A 133 12.19 -4.63 -4.13
C THR A 133 11.26 -4.68 -5.34
N GLU A 134 10.23 -5.52 -5.31
CA GLU A 134 9.19 -5.62 -6.33
C GLU A 134 8.48 -4.26 -6.53
N ALA A 135 8.02 -3.64 -5.45
CA ALA A 135 7.31 -2.36 -5.50
C ALA A 135 8.18 -1.23 -6.06
N LYS A 136 9.45 -1.16 -5.64
CA LYS A 136 10.41 -0.17 -6.16
C LYS A 136 10.72 -0.40 -7.65
N PHE A 137 10.85 -1.65 -8.07
CA PHE A 137 11.08 -1.97 -9.48
C PHE A 137 9.91 -1.49 -10.35
N LEU A 138 8.68 -1.83 -9.97
CA LEU A 138 7.47 -1.40 -10.68
C LEU A 138 7.29 0.12 -10.66
N ALA A 139 7.58 0.78 -9.53
CA ALA A 139 7.51 2.24 -9.47
C ALA A 139 8.58 2.92 -10.33
N GLY A 140 9.77 2.33 -10.45
CA GLY A 140 10.82 2.79 -11.34
C GLY A 140 10.47 2.62 -12.82
N ASP A 141 9.88 1.48 -13.19
CA ASP A 141 9.41 1.23 -14.57
C ASP A 141 8.27 2.18 -14.94
N SER A 142 7.30 2.38 -14.04
CA SER A 142 6.21 3.36 -14.21
C SER A 142 6.73 4.77 -14.47
N TRP A 143 7.79 5.18 -13.77
CA TRP A 143 8.39 6.50 -13.94
C TRP A 143 8.98 6.68 -15.35
N GLN A 144 9.51 5.61 -15.94
CA GLN A 144 10.12 5.63 -17.27
C GLN A 144 9.07 5.51 -18.39
N SER A 145 8.09 4.62 -18.21
CA SER A 145 7.05 4.33 -19.21
C SER A 145 5.91 5.36 -19.21
N GLY A 146 5.63 5.97 -18.06
CA GLY A 146 4.46 6.80 -17.83
C GLY A 146 3.17 6.01 -17.59
N GLU A 147 3.25 4.69 -17.48
CA GLU A 147 2.11 3.79 -17.23
C GLU A 147 2.08 3.35 -15.77
N VAL A 148 0.90 3.30 -15.16
CA VAL A 148 0.75 2.80 -13.78
C VAL A 148 0.78 1.28 -13.79
N HIS A 149 1.67 0.68 -12.99
CA HIS A 149 1.69 -0.78 -12.83
C HIS A 149 0.74 -1.24 -11.73
N VAL A 150 -0.10 -2.22 -12.03
CA VAL A 150 -0.90 -2.95 -11.04
C VAL A 150 -0.57 -4.43 -11.19
N GLU A 151 0.12 -4.99 -10.20
CA GLU A 151 0.64 -6.34 -10.26
C GLU A 151 0.37 -7.09 -8.97
N ALA A 152 0.42 -8.41 -9.03
CA ALA A 152 0.38 -9.25 -7.86
C ALA A 152 1.79 -9.60 -7.39
N SER A 153 2.08 -9.42 -6.09
CA SER A 153 3.38 -9.80 -5.56
C SER A 153 3.63 -11.29 -5.72
N ALA A 154 4.85 -11.65 -6.09
CA ALA A 154 5.31 -13.03 -6.10
C ALA A 154 5.29 -13.66 -4.70
N GLN A 155 5.21 -12.85 -3.64
CA GLN A 155 5.18 -13.30 -2.25
C GLN A 155 3.77 -13.56 -1.70
N LYS A 156 2.69 -13.27 -2.47
CA LYS A 156 1.31 -13.21 -1.97
C LYS A 156 0.73 -14.51 -1.37
N ARG A 157 1.38 -15.66 -1.57
CA ARG A 157 1.00 -16.97 -1.01
C ARG A 157 2.17 -17.95 -0.88
N ALA A 158 2.12 -18.79 0.15
CA ALA A 158 2.54 -20.20 0.13
C ALA A 158 1.30 -21.04 0.44
#